data_AF-A0A1H9FF03-F1
#
_entry.id   AF-A0A1H9FF03-F1
#
_cell.length_a   1.000
_cell.length_b   1.000
_cell.length_c   1.000
_cell.angle_alpha   90.00
_cell.angle_beta   90.00
_cell.angle_gamma   90.00
#
_symmetry.space_group_name_H-M   'P 1'
#
loop_
_entity.id
_entity.type
_entity.pdbx_description
1 polymer ?
#
loop_
_entity_poly.entity_id
_entity_poly.type
_entity_poly.pdbx_seq_one_letter_code
_entity_poly.pdbx_strand_id
1 'polypeptide(L)' 'MPNLSRRSFLAASLAATTVRSLPALATRTGGGRRILTLVYDKSLGMMRAVDRLVP' A
#
# COMPACT_ATOMS: atom_id res chain seq x y z
N MET A 1 14.24 -25.64 -23.31
CA MET A 1 13.23 -24.62 -22.95
C MET A 1 12.25 -25.26 -21.99
N PRO A 2 11.85 -24.62 -20.88
CA PRO A 2 10.86 -25.20 -19.98
C PRO A 2 9.58 -25.50 -20.78
N ASN A 3 9.13 -26.76 -20.75
CA ASN A 3 7.99 -27.23 -21.53
C ASN A 3 6.69 -26.86 -20.80
N LEU A 4 6.31 -25.60 -20.90
CA LEU A 4 5.12 -25.06 -20.22
C LEU A 4 3.90 -25.29 -21.09
N SER A 5 2.91 -26.01 -20.54
CA SER A 5 1.57 -26.03 -21.10
C SER A 5 1.00 -24.60 -21.16
N ARG A 6 0.12 -24.31 -22.13
CA ARG A 6 -0.55 -22.99 -22.23
C ARG A 6 -1.15 -22.53 -20.89
N ARG A 7 -1.71 -23.47 -20.13
CA ARG A 7 -2.31 -23.20 -18.81
C ARG A 7 -1.28 -22.84 -17.75
N SER A 8 -0.16 -23.56 -17.68
CA SER A 8 0.91 -23.25 -16.71
C SER A 8 1.63 -21.95 -17.03
N PHE A 9 1.78 -21.62 -18.31
CA PHE A 9 2.32 -20.33 -18.73
C PHE A 9 1.42 -19.17 -18.27
N LEU A 10 0.11 -19.25 -18.53
CA LEU A 10 -0.85 -18.23 -18.09
C LEU A 10 -0.89 -18.11 -16.56
N ALA A 11 -0.89 -19.23 -15.84
CA ALA A 11 -0.86 -19.22 -14.38
C ALA A 11 0.41 -18.53 -13.83
N ALA A 12 1.58 -18.81 -14.43
CA ALA A 12 2.84 -18.19 -14.03
C ALA A 12 2.86 -16.68 -14.30
N SER A 13 2.35 -16.23 -15.46
CA SER A 13 2.26 -14.80 -15.78
C SER A 13 1.30 -14.06 -14.86
N LEU A 14 0.15 -14.65 -14.52
CA LEU A 14 -0.79 -14.07 -13.57
C LEU A 14 -0.22 -14.01 -12.15
N ALA A 15 0.47 -15.06 -11.71
CA ALA A 15 1.14 -15.07 -10.41
C ALA A 15 2.24 -14.00 -10.34
N ALA A 16 3.07 -13.87 -11.37
CA ALA A 16 4.14 -12.87 -11.40
C ALA A 16 3.59 -11.44 -11.39
N THR A 17 2.52 -11.17 -12.14
CA THR A 17 1.90 -9.85 -12.19
C THR A 17 1.21 -9.48 -10.88
N THR A 18 0.50 -10.42 -10.24
CA THR A 18 -0.15 -10.20 -8.94
C THR A 18 0.86 -9.97 -7.82
N VAL A 19 1.94 -10.74 -7.73
CA VAL A 19 3.00 -10.50 -6.72
C VAL A 19 3.58 -9.10 -6.82
N ARG A 20 3.70 -8.54 -8.03
CA ARG A 20 4.19 -7.18 -8.24
C ARG A 20 3.13 -6.09 -7.99
N SER A 21 1.87 -6.31 -8.36
CA SER A 21 0.83 -5.27 -8.28
C SER A 21 0.09 -5.23 -6.95
N LEU A 22 -0.02 -6.37 -6.25
CA LEU A 22 -0.73 -6.46 -4.96
C LEU A 22 -0.20 -5.50 -3.88
N PRO A 23 1.12 -5.32 -3.67
CA PRO A 23 1.63 -4.38 -2.67
C PRO A 23 1.31 -2.92 -3.00
N ALA A 24 1.37 -2.55 -4.29
CA ALA A 24 1.05 -1.21 -4.75
C ALA A 24 -0.46 -0.90 -4.64
N LEU A 25 -1.30 -1.92 -4.83
CA LEU A 25 -2.74 -1.80 -4.62
C LEU A 25 -3.07 -1.75 -3.13
N ALA A 26 -2.49 -2.63 -2.31
CA ALA A 26 -2.71 -2.66 -0.86
C ALA A 26 -2.31 -1.35 -0.17
N THR A 27 -1.21 -0.73 -0.60
CA THR A 27 -0.78 0.58 -0.09
C THR A 27 -1.67 1.73 -0.58
N ARG A 28 -2.36 1.57 -1.72
CA ARG A 28 -3.24 2.60 -2.30
C ARG A 28 -4.69 2.47 -1.84
N THR A 29 -5.17 1.27 -1.51
CA THR A 29 -6.59 1.01 -1.21
C THR A 29 -6.87 0.56 0.23
N GLY A 30 -5.86 0.06 0.98
CA GLY A 30 -6.07 -0.56 2.30
C GLY A 30 -5.72 0.32 3.50
N GLY A 31 -5.01 1.42 3.31
CA GLY A 31 -4.65 2.35 4.38
C GLY A 31 -5.23 3.70 4.07
N GLY A 32 -6.28 4.11 4.81
CA GLY A 32 -6.87 5.45 4.71
C GLY A 32 -5.81 6.55 4.59
N ARG A 33 -6.14 7.63 3.89
CA ARG A 33 -5.18 8.68 3.54
C ARG A 33 -4.51 9.20 4.80
N ARG A 34 -3.22 8.89 4.96
CA ARG A 34 -2.41 9.35 6.08
C ARG A 34 -1.89 10.75 5.78
N ILE A 35 -2.31 11.72 6.59
CA ILE A 35 -1.91 13.12 6.44
C ILE A 35 -1.19 13.54 7.71
N LEU A 36 0.07 13.94 7.57
CA LEU A 36 0.81 14.61 8.63
C LEU A 36 0.17 15.97 8.87
N THR A 37 -0.56 16.07 9.98
CA THR A 37 -1.25 17.29 10.37
C THR A 37 -0.48 17.91 11.53
N LEU A 38 -0.13 19.19 11.39
CA LEU A 38 0.40 19.97 12.50
C LEU A 38 -0.77 20.40 13.39
N VAL A 39 -0.73 19.98 14.65
CA VAL A 39 -1.74 20.30 15.66
C VAL A 39 -1.05 20.97 16.84
N TYR A 40 -1.64 22.05 17.36
CA TYR A 40 -1.15 22.70 18.56
C TYR A 40 -1.51 21.87 19.80
N ASP A 41 -0.51 21.41 20.54
CA ASP A 41 -0.68 20.67 21.78
C ASP A 41 -0.63 21.63 22.97
N LYS A 42 -1.79 21.94 23.54
CA LYS A 42 -1.92 22.88 24.66
C LYS A 42 -1.25 22.40 25.94
N SER A 43 -1.09 21.08 26.12
CA SER A 43 -0.43 20.53 27.30
C SER A 43 1.09 20.71 27.26
N LEU A 44 1.66 20.67 26.06
CA LEU A 44 3.10 20.83 25.83
C LEU A 44 3.47 22.25 25.35
N GLY A 45 2.49 23.10 25.06
CA GLY A 45 2.69 24.47 24.61
C GLY A 45 3.32 24.59 23.21
N MET A 46 3.33 23.53 22.40
CA MET A 46 4.05 23.47 21.12
C MET A 46 3.25 22.79 20.00
N MET A 47 3.69 22.99 18.75
CA MET A 47 3.13 22.31 17.56
C MET A 47 3.66 20.87 17.46
N ARG A 48 2.76 19.91 17.18
CA ARG A 48 3.10 18.50 16.98
C ARG A 48 2.67 18.03 15.60
N ALA A 49 3.56 17.32 14.90
CA ALA A 49 3.21 16.60 13.69
C ALA A 49 2.58 15.26 14.06
N VAL A 50 1.28 15.11 13.79
CA VAL A 50 0.53 13.88 14.08
C VAL A 50 0.12 13.24 12.76
N ASP A 51 0.39 11.94 12.64
CA ASP A 51 -0.06 11.15 11.49
C ASP A 51 -1.54 10.82 11.66
N ARG A 52 -2.39 11.47 10.86
CA ARG A 52 -3.85 11.31 10.94
C ARG A 52 -4.32 10.37 9.85
N LEU A 53 -4.98 9.27 10.26
CA LEU A 53 -5.69 8.39 9.36
C LEU A 53 -7.05 9.02 9.01
N VAL A 54 -7.24 9.39 7.74
CA VAL A 54 -8.51 9.90 7.22
C VAL A 54 -9.22 8.78 6.45
N PRO A 55 -10.52 8.51 6.72
CA PRO A 55 -11.30 7.51 5.99
C PRO A 55 -11.49 7.85 4.51
#